data_AF-A0A5J5GTX3-F1
#
_entry.id   AF-A0A5J5GTX3-F1
#
_cell.length_a   1.000
_cell.length_b   1.000
_cell.length_c   1.000
_cell.angle_alpha   90.00
_cell.angle_beta   90.00
_cell.angle_gamma   90.00
#
_symmetry.space_group_name_H-M   'P 1'
#
loop_
_entity.id
_entity.type
_entity.pdbx_description
1 polymer ?
#
loop_
_entity_poly.entity_id
_entity_poly.type
_entity_poly.pdbx_seq_one_letter_code
_entity_poly.pdbx_strand_id
1 'polypeptide(L)'
;MFSSPYLIILLGLSGLIYEVMKLIPVPIVMGIIVGVMIRFTTEMITSITISPLLAGSAILVFLLSSRFLKKVPPVLSALVITVLLAFFTSEFKVVNIHDTVILLQLMVPVFNFDAIVSIGIPLALPLLCSENAQVTEY
;
A
#
# COMPACT_ATOMS: atom_id res chain seq x y z
N MET A 1 -1.94 14.49 -29.70
CA MET A 1 -1.57 14.25 -28.29
C MET A 1 -2.69 14.80 -27.40
N PHE A 2 -3.83 14.11 -27.38
CA PHE A 2 -4.98 14.44 -26.53
C PHE A 2 -5.70 13.13 -26.23
N SER A 3 -5.28 12.44 -25.19
CA SER A 3 -5.98 11.27 -24.70
C SER A 3 -6.78 11.74 -23.48
N SER A 4 -8.10 11.77 -23.61
CA SER A 4 -9.00 12.41 -22.65
C SER A 4 -9.37 11.48 -21.48
N PRO A 5 -9.42 11.96 -20.22
CA PRO A 5 -9.71 11.15 -19.02
C PRO A 5 -11.09 10.47 -18.99
N TYR A 6 -11.99 10.92 -19.85
CA TYR A 6 -13.33 10.35 -20.02
C TYR A 6 -13.32 8.87 -20.38
N LEU A 7 -12.27 8.35 -21.03
CA LEU A 7 -12.16 6.94 -21.39
C LEU A 7 -12.03 6.02 -20.16
N ILE A 8 -11.31 6.44 -19.12
CA ILE A 8 -11.19 5.63 -17.89
C ILE A 8 -12.51 5.66 -17.11
N ILE A 9 -13.18 6.81 -17.09
CA ILE A 9 -14.49 6.94 -16.44
C ILE A 9 -15.51 6.05 -17.17
N LEU A 10 -15.51 6.06 -18.51
CA LEU A 10 -16.35 5.18 -19.32
C LEU A 10 -16.00 3.69 -19.15
N LEU A 11 -14.71 3.34 -19.10
CA LEU A 11 -14.26 1.96 -18.87
C LEU A 11 -14.62 1.46 -17.47
N GLY A 12 -14.50 2.31 -16.45
CA GLY A 12 -14.92 2.01 -15.08
C GLY A 12 -16.44 1.83 -14.96
N LEU A 13 -17.22 2.70 -15.61
CA LEU A 13 -18.69 2.62 -15.64
C LEU A 13 -19.22 1.47 -16.53
N SER A 14 -18.45 1.07 -17.55
CA SER A 14 -18.82 0.01 -18.49
C SER A 14 -18.92 -1.38 -17.83
N GLY A 15 -18.40 -1.58 -16.63
CA GLY A 15 -18.42 -2.90 -15.97
C GLY A 15 -17.55 -3.96 -16.65
N LEU A 16 -16.74 -3.58 -17.64
CA LEU A 16 -15.88 -4.51 -18.39
C LEU A 16 -14.88 -5.23 -17.46
N ILE A 17 -14.44 -4.54 -16.41
CA ILE A 17 -13.56 -5.08 -15.37
C ILE A 17 -14.25 -6.26 -14.65
N TYR A 18 -15.57 -6.17 -14.40
CA TYR A 18 -16.33 -7.22 -13.74
C TYR A 18 -16.43 -8.49 -14.60
N GLU A 19 -16.60 -8.35 -15.92
CA GLU A 19 -16.53 -9.49 -16.84
C GLU A 19 -15.15 -10.13 -16.87
N VAL A 20 -14.09 -9.33 -16.93
CA VAL A 20 -12.70 -9.84 -16.93
C VAL A 20 -12.39 -10.55 -15.62
N MET A 21 -12.86 -10.04 -14.48
CA MET A 21 -12.66 -10.70 -13.18
C MET A 21 -13.32 -12.07 -13.09
N LYS A 22 -14.47 -12.31 -13.77
CA LYS A 22 -15.09 -13.64 -13.84
C LYS A 22 -14.23 -14.66 -14.59
N LEU A 23 -13.35 -14.20 -15.47
CA LEU A 23 -12.44 -15.07 -16.21
C LEU A 23 -11.24 -15.54 -15.38
N ILE A 24 -10.93 -14.87 -14.27
CA ILE A 24 -9.72 -15.13 -13.48
C ILE A 24 -10.03 -16.20 -12.43
N PRO A 25 -9.39 -17.38 -12.49
CA PRO A 25 -9.56 -18.42 -11.49
C PRO A 25 -9.09 -17.95 -10.11
N VAL A 26 -9.81 -18.35 -9.05
CA VAL A 26 -9.46 -18.08 -7.65
C VAL A 26 -7.98 -18.40 -7.31
N PRO A 27 -7.37 -19.49 -7.83
CA PRO A 27 -5.95 -19.76 -7.60
C PRO A 27 -4.99 -18.64 -8.03
N ILE A 28 -5.29 -17.92 -9.12
CA ILE A 28 -4.45 -16.81 -9.60
C ILE A 28 -4.53 -15.64 -8.64
N VAL A 29 -5.74 -15.30 -8.18
CA VAL A 29 -5.98 -14.24 -7.20
C VAL A 29 -5.23 -14.51 -5.91
N MET A 30 -5.31 -15.74 -5.39
CA MET A 30 -4.59 -16.13 -4.18
C MET A 30 -3.07 -16.03 -4.36
N GLY A 31 -2.55 -16.38 -5.54
CA GLY A 31 -1.14 -16.18 -5.89
C GLY A 31 -0.71 -14.71 -5.85
N ILE A 32 -1.56 -13.80 -6.34
CA ILE A 32 -1.30 -12.35 -6.28
C ILE A 32 -1.25 -11.86 -4.82
N ILE A 33 -2.22 -12.26 -4.00
CA ILE A 33 -2.27 -11.87 -2.57
C ILE A 33 -1.02 -12.36 -1.85
N VAL A 34 -0.62 -13.62 -2.04
CA VAL A 34 0.59 -14.18 -1.45
C VAL A 34 1.83 -13.42 -1.92
N GLY A 35 1.94 -13.08 -3.20
CA GLY A 35 3.05 -12.30 -3.73
C GLY A 35 3.19 -10.94 -3.04
N VAL A 36 2.07 -10.22 -2.86
CA VAL A 36 2.04 -8.94 -2.13
C VAL A 36 2.42 -9.13 -0.66
N MET A 37 1.89 -10.16 0.00
CA MET A 37 2.19 -10.45 1.41
C MET A 37 3.65 -10.84 1.64
N ILE A 38 4.25 -11.62 0.74
CA ILE A 38 5.68 -11.98 0.80
C ILE A 38 6.53 -10.71 0.63
N ARG A 39 6.22 -9.85 -0.34
CA ARG A 39 6.93 -8.57 -0.53
C ARG A 39 6.83 -7.69 0.72
N PHE A 40 5.64 -7.54 1.28
CA PHE A 40 5.44 -6.81 2.52
C PHE A 40 6.24 -7.39 3.70
N THR A 41 6.21 -8.72 3.86
CA THR A 41 6.92 -9.41 4.95
C THR A 41 8.43 -9.28 4.79
N THR A 42 8.95 -9.42 3.57
CA THR A 42 10.39 -9.25 3.30
C THR A 42 10.84 -7.80 3.51
N GLU A 43 10.05 -6.81 3.12
CA GLU A 43 10.30 -5.39 3.43
C GLU A 43 10.29 -5.13 4.95
N MET A 44 9.38 -5.77 5.70
CA MET A 44 9.34 -5.69 7.16
C MET A 44 10.61 -6.26 7.81
N ILE A 45 11.04 -7.46 7.40
CA ILE A 45 12.25 -8.10 7.96
C ILE A 45 13.52 -7.31 7.58
N THR A 46 13.63 -6.85 6.34
CA THR A 46 14.79 -6.05 5.89
C THR A 46 14.87 -4.71 6.63
N SER A 47 13.74 -4.11 7.01
CA SER A 47 13.73 -2.90 7.84
C SER A 47 14.38 -3.11 9.23
N ILE A 48 14.29 -4.32 9.79
CA ILE A 48 14.98 -4.70 11.03
C ILE A 48 16.49 -4.75 10.81
N THR A 49 16.94 -5.22 9.65
CA THR A 49 18.38 -5.25 9.31
C THR A 49 18.94 -3.84 9.11
N ILE A 50 18.16 -2.92 8.51
CA ILE A 50 18.57 -1.53 8.29
C ILE A 50 18.65 -0.75 9.60
N SER A 51 17.66 -0.90 10.47
CA SER A 51 17.57 -0.17 11.74
C SER A 51 16.96 -1.05 12.83
N PRO A 52 17.74 -1.94 13.46
CA PRO A 52 17.22 -2.94 14.39
C PRO A 52 16.56 -2.33 15.61
N LEU A 53 17.06 -1.17 16.07
CA LEU A 53 16.49 -0.47 17.22
C LEU A 53 15.09 0.08 16.91
N LEU A 54 14.92 0.77 15.77
CA LEU A 54 13.65 1.39 15.38
C LEU A 54 12.62 0.34 14.99
N ALA A 55 12.93 -0.49 13.99
CA ALA A 55 12.00 -1.51 13.50
C ALA A 55 11.72 -2.58 14.57
N GLY A 56 12.73 -2.97 15.36
CA GLY A 56 12.54 -3.89 16.48
C GLY A 56 11.64 -3.30 17.58
N SER A 57 11.81 -2.02 17.91
CA SER A 57 10.94 -1.35 18.89
C SER A 57 9.48 -1.28 18.42
N ALA A 58 9.24 -0.98 17.13
CA ALA A 58 7.90 -0.96 16.57
C ALA A 58 7.19 -2.32 16.73
N ILE A 59 7.89 -3.40 16.44
CA ILE A 59 7.36 -4.77 16.57
C ILE A 59 7.09 -5.12 18.03
N LEU A 60 8.04 -4.84 18.92
CA LEU A 60 7.90 -5.12 20.35
C LEU A 60 6.70 -4.38 20.94
N VAL A 61 6.58 -3.09 20.65
CA VAL A 61 5.47 -2.25 21.13
C VAL A 61 4.14 -2.72 20.55
N PHE A 62 4.09 -3.05 19.25
CA PHE A 62 2.91 -3.61 18.62
C PHE A 62 2.46 -4.88 19.34
N LEU A 63 3.39 -5.81 19.61
CA LEU A 63 3.08 -7.09 20.26
C LEU A 63 2.63 -6.89 21.71
N LEU A 64 3.31 -6.02 22.46
CA LEU A 64 2.95 -5.69 23.84
C LEU A 64 1.58 -5.01 23.91
N SER A 65 1.34 -4.01 23.06
CA SER A 65 0.05 -3.31 23.02
C SER A 65 -1.08 -4.23 22.57
N SER A 66 -0.84 -5.09 21.58
CA SER A 66 -1.83 -6.08 21.15
C SER A 66 -2.20 -7.05 22.26
N ARG A 67 -1.31 -7.30 23.22
CA ARG A 67 -1.59 -8.20 24.35
C ARG A 67 -2.24 -7.49 25.54
N PHE A 68 -1.77 -6.30 25.90
CA PHE A 68 -2.14 -5.63 27.15
C PHE A 68 -3.14 -4.47 26.98
N LEU A 69 -3.15 -3.81 25.81
CA LEU A 69 -3.95 -2.62 25.56
C LEU A 69 -5.06 -2.92 24.55
N LYS A 70 -6.17 -3.48 25.06
CA LYS A 70 -7.35 -3.80 24.22
C LYS A 70 -8.16 -2.58 23.77
N LYS A 71 -7.92 -1.40 24.37
CA LYS A 71 -8.65 -0.16 24.07
C LYS A 71 -8.01 0.69 22.98
N VAL A 72 -6.72 0.51 22.69
CA VAL A 72 -5.98 1.34 21.74
C VAL A 72 -5.48 0.46 20.59
N PRO A 73 -5.64 0.87 19.32
CA PRO A 73 -5.09 0.14 18.19
C PRO A 73 -3.57 -0.07 18.37
N PRO A 74 -3.07 -1.33 18.38
CA PRO A 74 -1.66 -1.62 18.62
C PRO A 74 -0.71 -0.97 17.61
N VAL A 75 -1.20 -0.75 16.39
CA VAL A 75 -0.47 -0.04 15.32
C VAL A 75 -0.19 1.41 15.73
N LEU A 76 -1.17 2.09 16.34
CA LEU A 76 -1.04 3.49 16.74
C LEU A 76 -0.01 3.64 17.87
N SER A 77 -0.05 2.76 18.87
CA SER A 77 0.95 2.75 19.95
C SER A 77 2.36 2.46 19.44
N ALA A 78 2.50 1.51 18.51
CA ALA A 78 3.79 1.19 17.90
C ALA A 78 4.36 2.40 17.15
N LEU A 79 3.52 3.09 16.39
CA LEU A 79 3.90 4.31 15.68
C LEU A 79 4.36 5.41 16.64
N VAL A 80 3.57 5.74 17.66
CA VAL A 80 3.91 6.81 18.62
C VAL A 80 5.22 6.53 19.34
N ILE A 81 5.40 5.31 19.85
CA ILE A 81 6.59 4.96 20.64
C ILE A 81 7.84 4.91 19.74
N THR A 82 7.72 4.36 18.53
CA THR A 82 8.86 4.30 17.59
C THR A 82 9.26 5.69 17.09
N VAL A 83 8.29 6.57 16.83
CA VAL A 83 8.57 7.98 16.44
C VAL A 83 9.25 8.74 17.58
N LEU A 84 8.78 8.57 18.81
CA LEU A 84 9.46 9.14 19.99
C LEU A 84 10.90 8.61 20.08
N LEU A 85 11.08 7.31 19.91
CA LEU A 85 12.41 6.69 19.96
C LEU A 85 13.33 7.22 18.85
N ALA A 86 12.83 7.37 17.61
CA ALA A 86 13.55 7.97 16.50
C ALA A 86 13.99 9.42 16.79
N PHE A 87 13.17 10.17 17.52
CA PHE A 87 13.48 11.54 17.91
C PHE A 87 14.66 11.57 18.89
N PHE A 88 14.66 10.67 19.88
CA PHE A 88 15.75 10.56 20.85
C PHE A 88 17.04 10.01 20.23
N THR A 89 16.96 9.10 19.26
CA THR A 89 18.15 8.53 18.62
C THR A 89 18.77 9.44 17.56
N SER A 90 18.14 10.58 17.24
CA SER A 90 18.60 11.50 16.17
C SER A 90 18.81 10.82 14.80
N GLU A 91 18.16 9.67 14.59
CA GLU A 91 18.21 8.89 13.34
C GLU A 91 17.28 9.46 12.26
N PHE A 92 16.58 10.57 12.56
CA PHE A 92 15.97 11.38 11.53
C PHE A 92 17.06 11.97 10.65
N LYS A 93 17.41 11.25 9.58
CA LYS A 93 18.01 11.85 8.40
C LYS A 93 16.99 12.82 7.83
N VAL A 94 17.00 14.03 8.36
CA VAL A 94 16.46 15.19 7.66
C VAL A 94 17.35 15.29 6.43
N VAL A 95 16.90 14.67 5.33
CA VAL A 95 17.47 14.94 4.02
C VAL A 95 17.50 16.45 3.94
N ASN A 96 18.67 17.04 3.69
CA ASN A 96 18.79 18.46 3.46
C ASN A 96 17.87 18.76 2.26
N ILE A 97 16.63 19.10 2.58
CA ILE A 97 15.67 19.66 1.66
C ILE A 97 16.29 21.01 1.44
N HIS A 98 17.15 21.12 0.43
CA HIS A 98 17.47 22.42 -0.11
C HIS A 98 16.13 23.14 -0.26
N ASP A 99 16.08 24.40 0.18
CA ASP A 99 14.92 25.30 0.16
C ASP A 99 14.41 25.60 -1.26
N THR A 100 14.41 24.61 -2.15
CA THR A 100 13.63 24.58 -3.37
C THR A 100 12.19 24.33 -2.97
N VAL A 101 11.41 25.41 -2.97
CA VAL A 101 9.95 25.36 -2.99
C VAL A 101 9.54 24.47 -4.17
N ILE A 102 9.14 23.23 -3.87
CA ILE A 102 8.60 22.31 -4.87
C ILE A 102 7.23 22.86 -5.26
N LEU A 103 7.15 23.51 -6.42
CA LEU A 103 5.88 23.95 -6.99
C LEU A 103 5.08 22.71 -7.41
N LEU A 104 3.77 22.75 -7.17
CA LEU A 104 2.85 21.70 -7.58
C LEU A 104 2.89 21.54 -9.11
N GLN A 105 3.51 20.47 -9.60
CA GLN A 105 3.52 20.15 -11.02
C GLN A 105 2.21 19.46 -11.38
N LEU A 106 1.38 20.11 -12.19
CA LEU A 106 0.20 19.49 -12.77
C LEU A 106 0.64 18.52 -13.85
N MET A 107 0.68 17.22 -13.51
CA MET A 107 0.92 16.16 -14.49
C MET A 107 -0.34 15.90 -15.28
N VAL A 108 -0.26 16.08 -16.60
CA VAL A 108 -1.33 15.70 -17.52
C VAL A 108 -1.34 14.17 -17.68
N PRO A 109 -2.47 13.50 -17.40
CA PRO A 109 -2.54 12.05 -17.54
C PRO A 109 -2.45 11.65 -19.01
N VAL A 110 -1.54 10.73 -19.33
CA VAL A 110 -1.41 10.14 -20.66
C VAL A 110 -2.06 8.77 -20.64
N PHE A 111 -3.07 8.58 -21.47
CA PHE A 111 -3.81 7.32 -21.54
C PHE A 111 -3.23 6.45 -22.65
N ASN A 112 -2.79 5.25 -22.26
CA ASN A 112 -2.32 4.21 -23.16
C ASN A 112 -3.09 2.92 -22.86
N PHE A 113 -3.83 2.41 -23.86
CA PHE A 113 -4.61 1.19 -23.72
C PHE A 113 -3.76 -0.02 -23.32
N ASP A 114 -2.56 -0.17 -23.88
CA ASP A 114 -1.65 -1.27 -23.53
C ASP A 114 -1.23 -1.19 -22.05
N ALA A 115 -0.94 0.01 -21.55
CA ALA A 115 -0.57 0.22 -20.15
C ALA A 115 -1.76 -0.04 -19.20
N ILE A 116 -2.97 0.34 -19.60
CA ILE A 116 -4.19 0.10 -18.82
C ILE A 116 -4.44 -1.40 -18.63
N VAL A 117 -4.27 -2.20 -19.69
CA VAL A 117 -4.48 -3.65 -19.61
C VAL A 117 -3.31 -4.33 -18.91
N SER A 118 -2.06 -4.01 -19.28
CA SER A 118 -0.86 -4.71 -18.76
C SER A 118 -0.51 -4.37 -17.32
N ILE A 119 -0.79 -3.15 -16.85
CA ILE A 119 -0.42 -2.68 -15.51
C ILE A 119 -1.67 -2.40 -14.67
N GLY A 120 -2.70 -1.81 -15.27
CA GLY A 120 -3.93 -1.43 -14.56
C GLY A 120 -4.69 -2.64 -14.01
N ILE A 121 -4.83 -3.72 -14.79
CA ILE A 121 -5.54 -4.93 -14.33
C ILE A 121 -4.81 -5.58 -13.15
N PRO A 122 -3.48 -5.89 -13.22
CA PRO A 122 -2.77 -6.47 -12.09
C PRO A 122 -2.80 -5.61 -10.80
N LEU A 123 -2.74 -4.28 -10.93
CA LEU A 123 -2.80 -3.38 -9.77
C LEU A 123 -4.20 -3.24 -9.18
N ALA A 124 -5.26 -3.30 -10.01
CA ALA A 124 -6.64 -3.20 -9.55
C ALA A 124 -7.10 -4.49 -8.85
N LEU A 125 -6.58 -5.65 -9.23
CA LEU A 125 -7.01 -6.95 -8.70
C LEU A 125 -6.90 -7.05 -7.16
N PRO A 126 -5.77 -6.75 -6.49
CA PRO A 126 -5.67 -6.78 -5.04
C PRO A 126 -6.72 -5.91 -4.32
N LEU A 127 -6.99 -4.72 -4.85
CA LEU A 127 -7.97 -3.79 -4.29
C LEU A 127 -9.39 -4.35 -4.42
N LEU A 128 -9.75 -4.85 -5.60
CA LEU A 128 -11.07 -5.44 -5.83
C LEU A 128 -11.26 -6.71 -4.98
N CYS A 129 -10.20 -7.47 -4.73
CA CYS A 129 -10.24 -8.63 -3.84
C CYS A 129 -10.40 -8.23 -2.36
N SER A 130 -9.74 -7.17 -1.89
CA SER A 130 -9.92 -6.70 -0.50
C SER A 130 -11.30 -6.12 -0.25
N GLU A 131 -11.90 -5.46 -1.24
CA GLU A 131 -13.28 -4.96 -1.16
C GLU A 131 -14.30 -6.11 -1.20
N ASN A 132 -14.16 -7.05 -2.14
CA ASN A 132 -15.08 -8.20 -2.22
C ASN A 132 -14.95 -9.15 -1.02
N ALA A 133 -13.76 -9.27 -0.43
CA ALA A 133 -13.55 -10.04 0.80
C ALA A 133 -14.31 -9.43 2.00
N GLN A 134 -14.38 -8.09 2.09
CA GLN A 134 -15.16 -7.40 3.13
C GLN A 134 -16.68 -7.59 2.96
N VAL A 135 -17.17 -7.76 1.73
CA VAL A 135 -18.61 -7.98 1.44
C VAL A 135 -19.07 -9.41 1.75
N THR A 136 -18.15 -10.39 1.77
CA THR A 136 -18.49 -11.80 2.00
C THR A 136 -18.68 -12.14 3.50
N GLU A 137 -18.36 -11.21 4.43
CA GLU A 137 -18.56 -11.40 5.88
C GLU A 137 -19.94 -10.93 6.40
N TYR A 138 -20.95 -10.75 5.54
CA TYR A 138 -22.36 -10.52 5.93
C TYR A 138 -23.31 -11.57 5.38
#